data_AF-A0A658NNS1-F1
#
_entry.id   AF-A0A658NNS1-F1
#
_cell.length_a   1.000
_cell.length_b   1.000
_cell.length_c   1.000
_cell.angle_alpha   90.00
_cell.angle_beta   90.00
_cell.angle_gamma   90.00
#
_symmetry.space_group_name_H-M   'P 1'
#
loop_
_entity.id
_entity.type
_entity.pdbx_description
1 polymer ?
#
loop_
_entity_poly.entity_id
_entity_poly.type
_entity_poly.pdbx_seq_one_letter_code
_entity_poly.pdbx_strand_id
1 'polypeptide(L)'
;LTFGLMLQGAGSHMNSWRHPSNPADASVNLDFFIRNARKAEENGIAFAFVADGLYINEKSIPHFLNRFEPLTILSALATATTKLGL
;
A
#
# COMPACT_ATOMS: atom_id res chain seq x y z
N LEU A 1 -22.89 -0.95 -2.12
CA LEU A 1 -21.95 -0.69 -1.01
C LEU A 1 -20.63 -0.24 -1.64
N THR A 2 -20.03 0.84 -1.15
CA THR A 2 -18.76 1.38 -1.67
C THR A 2 -17.62 0.95 -0.77
N PHE A 3 -16.50 0.53 -1.36
CA PHE A 3 -15.33 0.06 -0.62
C PHE A 3 -14.07 0.81 -1.04
N GLY A 4 -13.15 0.98 -0.10
CA GLY A 4 -11.78 1.44 -0.33
C GLY A 4 -10.77 0.38 0.11
N LEU A 5 -9.57 0.42 -0.48
CA LEU A 5 -8.45 -0.45 -0.12
C LEU A 5 -7.34 0.35 0.56
N MET A 6 -7.02 0.02 1.82
CA MET A 6 -5.82 0.56 2.47
C MET A 6 -4.56 -0.17 1.98
N LEU A 7 -3.66 0.56 1.33
CA LEU A 7 -2.37 0.04 0.85
C LEU A 7 -1.30 0.18 1.95
N GLN A 8 -1.28 -0.75 2.90
CA GLN A 8 -0.37 -0.75 4.04
C GLN A 8 0.78 -1.76 3.90
N GLY A 9 1.52 -1.69 2.80
CA GLY A 9 2.60 -2.64 2.50
C GLY A 9 2.12 -4.09 2.61
N ALA A 10 2.81 -4.92 3.40
CA ALA A 10 2.43 -6.32 3.58
C ALA A 10 1.03 -6.54 4.20
N GLY A 11 0.45 -5.53 4.86
CA GLY A 11 -0.89 -5.57 5.43
C GLY A 11 -0.99 -4.92 6.81
N SER A 12 -2.21 -4.83 7.34
CA SER A 12 -2.48 -4.12 8.59
C SER A 12 -1.97 -4.80 9.86
N HIS A 13 -1.67 -6.10 9.82
CA HIS A 13 -1.00 -6.76 10.92
C HIS A 13 0.51 -6.44 10.87
N MET A 14 1.09 -6.00 12.00
CA MET A 14 2.49 -5.53 12.05
C MET A 14 3.52 -6.56 11.55
N ASN A 15 3.19 -7.85 11.64
CA ASN A 15 4.04 -8.96 11.19
C ASN A 15 3.63 -9.55 9.83
N SER A 16 2.78 -8.89 9.04
CA SER A 16 2.34 -9.41 7.74
C SER A 16 3.49 -9.63 6.74
N TRP A 17 4.64 -8.97 6.94
CA TRP A 17 5.86 -9.20 6.14
C TRP A 17 6.42 -10.62 6.27
N ARG A 18 6.01 -11.36 7.32
CA ARG A 18 6.40 -12.76 7.55
C ARG A 18 5.48 -13.75 6.86
N HIS A 19 4.34 -13.31 6.32
CA HIS A 19 3.37 -14.21 5.69
C HIS A 19 3.87 -14.62 4.29
N PRO A 20 3.84 -15.91 3.93
CA PRO A 20 4.42 -16.39 2.66
C PRO A 20 3.73 -15.86 1.40
N SER A 21 2.52 -15.30 1.52
CA SER A 21 1.84 -14.65 0.39
C SER A 21 2.36 -13.23 0.07
N ASN A 22 3.19 -12.66 0.94
CA ASN A 22 3.68 -11.29 0.78
C ASN A 22 5.19 -11.31 0.55
N PRO A 23 5.70 -10.45 -0.35
CA PRO A 23 7.13 -10.22 -0.38
C PRO A 23 7.55 -9.49 0.91
N ALA A 24 8.73 -9.84 1.44
CA ALA A 24 9.22 -9.28 2.70
C ALA A 24 9.42 -7.75 2.64
N ASP A 25 9.66 -7.22 1.45
CA ASP A 25 9.87 -5.79 1.15
C ASP A 25 8.58 -5.05 0.73
N ALA A 26 7.40 -5.65 0.92
CA ALA A 26 6.12 -5.14 0.41
C ALA A 26 5.84 -3.65 0.71
N SER A 27 6.35 -3.09 1.81
CA SER A 27 6.15 -1.68 2.19
C SER A 27 6.86 -0.68 1.28
N VAL A 28 7.89 -1.12 0.55
CA VAL A 28 8.75 -0.29 -0.31
C VAL A 28 8.92 -0.91 -1.71
N ASN A 29 8.00 -1.79 -2.09
CA ASN A 29 8.02 -2.49 -3.37
C ASN A 29 6.96 -1.88 -4.30
N LEU A 30 7.39 -1.08 -5.28
CA LEU A 30 6.48 -0.37 -6.20
C LEU A 30 5.61 -1.34 -7.01
N ASP A 31 6.19 -2.44 -7.52
CA ASP A 31 5.43 -3.42 -8.29
C ASP A 31 4.35 -4.11 -7.44
N PHE A 32 4.60 -4.31 -6.15
CA PHE A 32 3.59 -4.83 -5.23
C PHE A 32 2.41 -3.86 -5.06
N PHE A 33 2.67 -2.57 -4.92
CA PHE A 33 1.62 -1.54 -4.88
C PHE A 33 0.84 -1.49 -6.20
N ILE A 34 1.51 -1.50 -7.35
CA ILE A 34 0.86 -1.49 -8.68
C ILE A 34 -0.04 -2.72 -8.85
N ARG A 35 0.44 -3.92 -8.50
CA ARG A 35 -0.37 -5.15 -8.61
C ARG A 35 -1.63 -5.09 -7.74
N ASN A 36 -1.51 -4.62 -6.51
CA ASN A 36 -2.66 -4.51 -5.61
C ASN A 36 -3.65 -3.42 -6.05
N ALA A 37 -3.17 -2.27 -6.52
CA ALA A 37 -4.00 -1.20 -7.04
C ALA A 37 -4.79 -1.66 -8.28
N ARG A 38 -4.14 -2.31 -9.25
CA ARG A 38 -4.81 -2.88 -10.43
C ARG A 38 -5.84 -3.93 -10.04
N LYS A 39 -5.49 -4.85 -9.14
CA LYS A 39 -6.43 -5.85 -8.65
C LYS A 39 -7.65 -5.21 -7.96
N ALA A 40 -7.46 -4.15 -7.19
CA ALA A 40 -8.54 -3.41 -6.55
C ALA A 40 -9.45 -2.76 -7.61
N GLU A 41 -8.86 -2.11 -8.60
CA GLU A 41 -9.56 -1.49 -9.73
C GLU A 41 -10.40 -2.49 -10.53
N GLU A 42 -9.80 -3.64 -10.88
CA GLU A 42 -10.46 -4.74 -11.60
C GLU A 42 -11.68 -5.30 -10.86
N ASN A 43 -11.69 -5.20 -9.52
CA ASN A 43 -12.76 -5.68 -8.65
C ASN A 43 -13.73 -4.57 -8.20
N GLY A 44 -13.65 -3.38 -8.79
CA GLY A 44 -14.60 -2.29 -8.54
C GLY A 44 -14.43 -1.60 -7.18
N ILE A 45 -13.27 -1.71 -6.55
CA ILE A 45 -12.92 -0.86 -5.39
C ILE A 45 -12.88 0.61 -5.86
N ALA A 46 -13.47 1.51 -5.08
CA ALA A 46 -13.64 2.89 -5.50
C ALA A 46 -12.35 3.72 -5.36
N PHE A 47 -11.54 3.44 -4.34
CA PHE A 47 -10.29 4.17 -4.10
C PHE A 47 -9.26 3.33 -3.36
N ALA A 48 -7.97 3.60 -3.60
CA ALA A 48 -6.88 3.21 -2.74
C ALA A 48 -6.63 4.31 -1.70
N PHE A 49 -6.19 3.91 -0.51
CA PHE A 49 -5.84 4.82 0.57
C PHE A 49 -4.45 4.50 1.09
N VAL A 50 -3.58 5.51 1.14
CA VAL A 50 -2.23 5.38 1.70
C VAL A 50 -2.16 6.22 2.97
N ALA A 51 -2.05 5.55 4.11
CA ALA A 51 -1.85 6.22 5.40
C ALA A 51 -0.39 6.63 5.58
N ASP A 52 -0.17 7.57 6.49
CA ASP A 52 1.17 8.11 6.77
C ASP A 52 1.42 8.28 8.27
N GLY A 53 2.66 8.67 8.59
CA GLY A 53 3.14 9.00 9.92
C GLY A 53 4.54 9.59 9.83
N LEU A 54 4.77 10.61 10.64
CA LEU A 54 5.93 11.50 10.50
C LEU A 54 7.01 11.26 11.59
N TYR A 55 6.96 10.12 12.26
CA TYR A 55 7.87 9.79 13.36
C TYR A 55 8.12 8.28 13.43
N ILE A 56 9.36 7.90 13.72
CA ILE A 56 9.80 6.52 13.92
C ILE A 56 10.76 6.41 15.10
N ASN A 57 10.86 5.19 15.64
CA ASN A 57 11.88 4.75 16.59
C ASN A 57 12.16 3.25 16.36
N GLU A 58 13.09 2.67 17.11
CA GLU A 58 13.54 1.28 16.98
C GLU A 58 12.44 0.24 17.25
N LYS A 59 11.31 0.65 17.85
CA LYS A 59 10.15 -0.20 18.17
C LYS A 59 8.97 0.04 17.23
N SER A 60 9.11 0.91 16.23
CA SER A 60 8.08 1.16 15.24
C SER A 60 7.83 -0.10 14.42
N ILE A 61 6.58 -0.30 14.00
CA ILE A 61 6.22 -1.47 13.19
C ILE A 61 6.97 -1.42 11.84
N PRO A 62 7.29 -2.57 11.22
CA PRO A 62 8.09 -2.62 9.99
C PRO A 62 7.61 -1.69 8.87
N HIS A 63 6.28 -1.55 8.68
CA HIS A 63 5.73 -0.64 7.67
C HIS A 63 5.97 0.85 8.00
N PHE A 64 6.07 1.24 9.27
CA PHE A 64 6.40 2.61 9.64
C PHE A 64 7.89 2.89 9.55
N LEU A 65 8.74 1.88 9.80
CA LEU A 65 10.20 2.01 9.70
C LEU A 65 10.66 2.34 8.27
N ASN A 66 9.98 1.81 7.25
CA ASN A 66 10.31 2.09 5.86
C ASN A 66 9.06 1.92 4.97
N ARG A 67 8.62 3.00 4.33
CA ARG A 67 7.47 3.06 3.43
C ARG A 67 7.62 4.17 2.40
N PHE A 68 6.83 4.10 1.33
CA PHE A 68 6.66 5.24 0.43
C PHE A 68 5.90 6.40 1.10
N GLU A 69 6.20 7.62 0.65
CA GLU A 69 5.45 8.82 0.99
C GLU A 69 4.16 8.89 0.14
N PRO A 70 2.99 9.30 0.70
CA PRO A 70 1.70 9.19 0.02
C PRO A 70 1.61 9.89 -1.34
N LEU A 71 2.04 11.15 -1.46
CA LEU A 71 1.87 11.90 -2.70
C LEU A 71 2.67 11.28 -3.85
N THR A 72 3.90 10.85 -3.56
CA THR A 72 4.79 10.22 -4.55
C THR A 72 4.28 8.85 -4.99
N ILE A 73 3.84 7.99 -4.08
CA ILE A 73 3.31 6.68 -4.47
C ILE A 73 1.96 6.78 -5.18
N LEU A 74 1.07 7.67 -4.75
CA LEU A 74 -0.22 7.88 -5.43
C LEU A 74 0.00 8.46 -6.83
N SER A 75 0.96 9.39 -7.00
CA SER A 75 1.33 9.90 -8.33
C SER A 75 1.87 8.80 -9.25
N ALA A 76 2.68 7.87 -8.72
CA ALA A 76 3.16 6.72 -9.48
C ALA A 76 2.00 5.79 -9.87
N LEU A 77 1.09 5.48 -8.93
CA LEU A 77 -0.07 4.63 -9.19
C LEU A 77 -1.04 5.22 -10.21
N ALA A 78 -1.17 6.56 -10.27
CA ALA A 78 -2.00 7.23 -11.27
C ALA A 78 -1.58 6.93 -12.71
N THR A 79 -0.31 6.55 -12.95
CA THR A 79 0.18 6.14 -14.27
C THR A 79 -0.12 4.68 -14.60
N ALA A 80 -0.52 3.88 -13.61
CA ALA A 80 -0.71 2.44 -13.71
C ALA A 80 -2.16 1.97 -13.49
N THR A 81 -3.04 2.86 -13.07
CA THR A 81 -4.50 2.69 -12.92
C THR A 81 -5.26 3.71 -13.78
N THR A 82 -6.58 3.55 -13.92
CA THR A 82 -7.40 4.38 -14.83
C THR A 82 -8.70 4.93 -14.24
N LYS A 83 -9.23 4.28 -13.21
CA LYS A 83 -10.54 4.54 -12.58
C LYS A 83 -10.48 4.58 -11.06
N LEU A 84 -9.52 3.87 -10.45
CA LEU A 84 -9.32 3.81 -9.00
C LEU A 84 -8.98 5.21 -8.48
N GLY A 85 -9.73 5.69 -7.49
CA GLY A 85 -9.39 6.91 -6.76
C GLY A 85 -8.08 6.76 -6.00
N LEU A 86 -7.29 7.83 -5.93
CA LEU A 86 -5.96 7.89 -5.32
C LEU A 86 -5.89 9.05 -4.34
#